data_AF-A0A1E7LU70-F1
#
_entry.id   AF-A0A1E7LU70-F1
#
_cell.length_a   1.000
_cell.length_b   1.000
_cell.length_c   1.000
_cell.angle_alpha   90.00
_cell.angle_beta   90.00
_cell.angle_gamma   90.00
#
_symmetry.space_group_name_H-M   'P 1'
#
loop_
_entity.id
_entity.type
_entity.pdbx_description
1 polymer ?
#
loop_
_entity_poly.entity_id
_entity_poly.type
_entity_poly.pdbx_seq_one_letter_code
_entity_poly.pdbx_strand_id
1 'polypeptide(L)'
;MSVSGIQQTQLYCLADPTYYETPARLPDEETRYPLDSAPPPEGRRRVRNGLWTSLLPEGRELAEQGWKIHVSTVPEEAEATLRDTARICLAHGVPFKFLRSEQALLLMSDKYMARSGAGKFLTLYPPDETVFLRVLDELVPALAGRRGPYILSDLRIGDAPVYVRYGAFVARWCTDADGERVPALRHPSGELVPDERGVVFRVPPWVTVPEPLRPHLAARAAAGDTTFPYTVTESLQFSNAGGIYRARHRETGRQVVLREARPHSGLDAVGHDAVTRLHREHRALTALAGLDCVPEVHGVRSVWEHHFLIEEHIEGSTLLEEIVARFALLHGSGTDAELATYTAWVDSVTERLAQALAAIHARGFRFGDLHPTNVIIRPDGRLVLVDFEYATDLDDQDTPVAGAPGLQAPTGTPGAESDAYALWATWLYMLMPIMEMAGHDRAKAVTLERWARRRYRLAADAGPIRPAALRAAEDRLGGER
;
A
#
# COMPACT_ATOMS: atom_id res chain seq x y z
N MET A 1 6.30 16.86 -3.91
CA MET A 1 5.42 16.09 -4.83
C MET A 1 4.33 15.46 -3.99
N SER A 2 3.05 15.62 -4.36
CA SER A 2 1.98 14.94 -3.63
C SER A 2 2.18 13.43 -3.72
N VAL A 3 1.86 12.70 -2.65
CA VAL A 3 1.93 11.22 -2.60
C VAL A 3 1.23 10.59 -3.81
N SER A 4 0.17 11.25 -4.33
CA SER A 4 -0.56 10.85 -5.54
C SER A 4 0.30 10.81 -6.82
N GLY A 5 1.34 11.63 -6.96
CA GLY A 5 2.20 11.65 -8.15
C GLY A 5 3.15 10.44 -8.20
N ILE A 6 3.73 10.07 -7.04
CA ILE A 6 4.64 8.93 -6.92
C ILE A 6 3.92 7.60 -7.19
N GLN A 7 2.69 7.47 -6.69
CA GLN A 7 1.86 6.26 -6.88
C GLN A 7 1.49 6.03 -8.35
N GLN A 8 1.28 7.09 -9.14
CA GLN A 8 1.00 6.97 -10.57
C GLN A 8 2.25 6.61 -11.38
N THR A 9 3.41 7.16 -11.02
CA THR A 9 4.69 6.87 -11.69
C THR A 9 5.16 5.43 -11.46
N GLN A 10 4.89 4.84 -10.28
CA GLN A 10 5.24 3.45 -9.98
C GLN A 10 4.69 2.44 -11.00
N LEU A 11 3.46 2.63 -11.48
CA LEU A 11 2.86 1.75 -12.49
C LEU A 11 3.68 1.70 -13.78
N TYR A 12 4.43 2.77 -14.09
CA TYR A 12 5.27 2.84 -15.28
C TYR A 12 6.64 2.18 -15.11
N CYS A 13 7.01 1.78 -13.89
CA CYS A 13 8.27 1.07 -13.61
C CYS A 13 8.11 -0.47 -13.63
N LEU A 14 6.88 -0.98 -13.79
CA LEU A 14 6.59 -2.40 -13.61
C LEU A 14 6.73 -3.22 -14.90
N ALA A 15 6.55 -2.59 -16.05
CA ALA A 15 6.57 -3.28 -17.34
C ALA A 15 7.98 -3.50 -17.89
N ASP A 16 8.94 -2.64 -17.54
CA ASP A 16 10.33 -2.76 -17.95
C ASP A 16 11.26 -2.40 -16.78
N PRO A 17 12.32 -3.20 -16.51
CA PRO A 17 13.21 -2.97 -15.37
C PRO A 17 14.17 -1.78 -15.55
N THR A 18 14.28 -1.22 -16.76
CA THR A 18 15.25 -0.20 -17.14
C THR A 18 14.58 1.11 -17.55
N TYR A 19 13.42 1.05 -18.20
CA TYR A 19 12.73 2.21 -18.77
C TYR A 19 11.32 2.38 -18.22
N TYR A 20 10.87 3.63 -18.11
CA TYR A 20 9.44 3.88 -17.91
C TYR A 20 8.65 3.37 -19.11
N GLU A 21 7.68 2.51 -18.83
CA GLU A 21 6.85 1.89 -19.84
C GLU A 21 5.38 1.88 -19.40
N THR A 22 4.47 1.92 -20.35
CA THR A 22 3.04 1.93 -20.08
C THR A 22 2.60 0.61 -19.41
N PRO A 23 1.64 0.66 -18.46
CA PRO A 23 1.08 -0.56 -17.84
C PRO A 23 0.45 -1.53 -18.84
N ALA A 24 0.20 -1.09 -20.08
CA ALA A 24 -0.27 -1.95 -21.14
C ALA A 24 0.73 -3.07 -21.51
N ARG A 25 2.04 -2.82 -21.36
CA ARG A 25 3.12 -3.77 -21.66
C ARG A 25 3.55 -4.63 -20.46
N LEU A 26 2.80 -4.62 -19.37
CA LEU A 26 3.05 -5.53 -18.25
C LEU A 26 3.09 -6.99 -18.77
N PRO A 27 4.19 -7.75 -18.52
CA PRO A 27 4.33 -9.13 -18.97
C PRO A 27 3.48 -10.07 -18.10
N ASP A 28 2.18 -10.06 -18.35
CA ASP A 28 1.16 -10.75 -17.55
C ASP A 28 0.39 -11.82 -18.35
N GLU A 29 0.87 -12.20 -19.53
CA GLU A 29 0.20 -13.13 -20.45
C GLU A 29 -0.20 -14.44 -19.78
N GLU A 30 0.66 -14.98 -18.92
CA GLU A 30 0.47 -16.26 -18.23
C GLU A 30 -0.62 -16.21 -17.16
N THR A 31 -0.94 -15.02 -16.64
CA THR A 31 -1.93 -14.82 -15.57
C THR A 31 -3.21 -14.15 -16.06
N ARG A 32 -3.38 -13.99 -17.38
CA ARG A 32 -4.60 -13.42 -17.97
C ARG A 32 -5.79 -14.34 -17.78
N TYR A 33 -6.91 -13.77 -17.35
CA TYR A 33 -8.14 -14.52 -17.19
C TYR A 33 -8.65 -15.06 -18.54
N PRO A 34 -9.32 -16.22 -18.58
CA PRO A 34 -9.84 -16.80 -19.83
C PRO A 34 -10.72 -15.84 -20.66
N LEU A 35 -11.49 -14.97 -19.99
CA LEU A 35 -12.32 -13.97 -20.67
C LEU A 35 -11.49 -12.89 -21.39
N ASP A 36 -10.26 -12.61 -20.94
CA ASP A 36 -9.35 -11.69 -21.63
C ASP A 36 -8.65 -12.35 -22.82
N SER A 37 -8.34 -13.64 -22.77
CA SER A 37 -7.55 -14.33 -23.80
C SER A 37 -8.40 -15.00 -24.88
N ALA A 38 -9.58 -15.54 -24.56
CA ALA A 38 -10.48 -16.18 -25.51
C ALA A 38 -11.08 -15.18 -26.52
N PRO A 39 -11.60 -15.60 -27.69
CA PRO A 39 -12.35 -14.72 -28.59
C PRO A 39 -13.49 -13.97 -27.86
N PRO A 40 -13.77 -12.70 -28.20
CA PRO A 40 -14.82 -11.97 -27.52
C PRO A 40 -16.18 -12.66 -27.77
N PRO A 41 -17.11 -12.65 -26.79
CA PRO A 41 -18.44 -13.18 -26.99
C PRO A 41 -19.16 -12.51 -28.17
N GLU A 42 -20.11 -13.21 -28.80
CA GLU A 42 -20.85 -12.72 -29.96
C GLU A 42 -21.50 -11.34 -29.69
N GLY A 43 -21.43 -10.44 -30.68
CA GLY A 43 -21.95 -9.07 -30.57
C GLY A 43 -21.20 -8.17 -29.58
N ARG A 44 -20.01 -8.60 -29.10
CA ARG A 44 -19.14 -7.80 -28.23
C ARG A 44 -17.81 -7.49 -28.92
N ARG A 45 -17.38 -6.24 -28.83
CA ARG A 45 -16.00 -5.85 -29.11
C ARG A 45 -15.18 -5.77 -27.81
N ARG A 46 -13.93 -6.19 -27.89
CA ARG A 46 -12.95 -6.06 -26.81
C ARG A 46 -12.05 -4.86 -27.04
N VAL A 47 -11.84 -4.05 -26.00
CA VAL A 47 -10.89 -2.93 -26.00
C VAL A 47 -10.00 -3.05 -24.77
N ARG A 48 -8.68 -3.07 -24.97
CA ARG A 48 -7.71 -3.08 -23.86
C ARG A 48 -7.17 -1.68 -23.65
N ASN A 49 -7.09 -1.25 -22.39
CA ASN A 49 -6.52 0.04 -21.99
C ASN A 49 -5.73 -0.12 -20.70
N GLY A 50 -4.40 -0.15 -20.81
CA GLY A 50 -3.52 -0.46 -19.69
C GLY A 50 -3.79 -1.86 -19.13
N LEU A 51 -4.05 -1.93 -17.83
CA LEU A 51 -4.39 -3.16 -17.10
C LEU A 51 -5.85 -3.61 -17.26
N TRP A 52 -6.68 -2.81 -17.93
CA TRP A 52 -8.11 -3.03 -18.02
C TRP A 52 -8.53 -3.56 -19.39
N THR A 53 -9.46 -4.51 -19.38
CA THR A 53 -10.14 -5.00 -20.57
C THR A 53 -11.61 -4.64 -20.49
N SER A 54 -12.12 -4.02 -21.55
CA SER A 54 -13.53 -3.62 -21.70
C SER A 54 -14.21 -4.48 -22.75
N LEU A 55 -15.41 -4.97 -22.42
CA LEU A 55 -16.32 -5.66 -23.34
C LEU A 55 -17.51 -4.76 -23.61
N LEU A 56 -17.58 -4.23 -24.83
CA LEU A 56 -18.57 -3.25 -25.26
C LEU A 56 -19.52 -3.90 -26.27
N PRO A 57 -20.82 -3.56 -26.26
CA PRO A 57 -21.73 -3.99 -27.32
C PRO A 57 -21.30 -3.39 -28.67
N GLU A 58 -21.46 -4.15 -29.74
CA GLU A 58 -21.27 -3.65 -31.11
C GLU A 58 -22.43 -2.72 -31.50
N GLY A 59 -22.10 -1.58 -32.13
CA GLY A 59 -23.10 -0.66 -32.69
C GLY A 59 -23.96 0.12 -31.68
N ARG A 60 -23.69 0.06 -30.37
CA ARG A 60 -24.39 0.86 -29.35
C ARG A 60 -23.48 1.93 -28.74
N GLU A 61 -24.01 3.15 -28.65
CA GLU A 61 -23.40 4.20 -27.86
C GLU A 61 -23.63 3.96 -26.36
N LEU A 62 -22.63 4.30 -25.56
CA LEU A 62 -22.73 4.24 -24.10
C LEU A 62 -23.53 5.45 -23.62
N ALA A 63 -24.37 5.25 -22.59
CA ALA A 63 -24.93 6.37 -21.85
C ALA A 63 -23.79 7.29 -21.37
N GLU A 64 -24.02 8.60 -21.27
CA GLU A 64 -22.95 9.52 -20.88
C GLU A 64 -22.55 9.37 -19.41
N GLN A 65 -23.53 9.08 -18.56
CA GLN A 65 -23.43 9.01 -17.11
C GLN A 65 -24.61 8.23 -16.53
N GLY A 66 -24.48 7.78 -15.28
CA GLY A 66 -25.54 7.07 -14.58
C GLY A 66 -25.03 6.34 -13.34
N TRP A 67 -25.86 5.45 -12.80
CA TRP A 67 -25.46 4.50 -11.78
C TRP A 67 -24.59 3.41 -12.39
N LYS A 68 -23.36 3.29 -11.89
CA LYS A 68 -22.43 2.20 -12.22
C LYS A 68 -22.40 1.21 -11.08
N ILE A 69 -22.07 -0.03 -11.43
CA ILE A 69 -21.82 -1.09 -10.46
C ILE A 69 -20.32 -1.40 -10.47
N HIS A 70 -19.71 -1.47 -9.30
CA HIS A 70 -18.35 -1.97 -9.13
C HIS A 70 -18.41 -3.27 -8.35
N VAL A 71 -17.53 -4.20 -8.71
CA VAL A 71 -17.39 -5.48 -8.01
C VAL A 71 -15.95 -5.58 -7.54
N SER A 72 -15.75 -5.93 -6.27
CA SER A 72 -14.45 -6.26 -5.70
C SER A 72 -14.27 -7.78 -5.64
N THR A 73 -13.03 -8.25 -5.55
CA THR A 73 -12.73 -9.67 -5.36
C THR A 73 -11.39 -9.83 -4.63
N VAL A 74 -11.13 -11.03 -4.13
CA VAL A 74 -9.78 -11.51 -3.79
C VAL A 74 -9.22 -12.37 -4.95
N PRO A 75 -7.88 -12.52 -5.06
CA PRO A 75 -7.24 -13.28 -6.15
C PRO A 75 -7.82 -14.69 -6.34
N GLU A 76 -8.04 -15.41 -5.23
CA GLU A 76 -8.49 -16.81 -5.26
C GLU A 76 -9.90 -16.97 -5.82
N GLU A 77 -10.72 -15.92 -5.77
CA GLU A 77 -12.11 -15.90 -6.24
C GLU A 77 -12.28 -15.13 -7.57
N ALA A 78 -11.21 -14.50 -8.06
CA ALA A 78 -11.30 -13.52 -9.14
C ALA A 78 -11.86 -14.09 -10.44
N GLU A 79 -11.39 -15.27 -10.87
CA GLU A 79 -11.87 -15.89 -12.10
C GLU A 79 -13.36 -16.25 -12.01
N ALA A 80 -13.78 -16.87 -10.90
CA ALA A 80 -15.17 -17.21 -10.68
C ALA A 80 -16.05 -15.94 -10.63
N THR A 81 -15.57 -14.87 -9.97
CA THR A 81 -16.28 -13.58 -9.86
C THR A 81 -16.42 -12.92 -11.22
N LEU A 82 -15.36 -12.96 -12.03
CA LEU A 82 -15.40 -12.47 -13.40
C LEU A 82 -16.39 -13.25 -14.25
N ARG A 83 -16.34 -14.59 -14.21
CA ARG A 83 -17.23 -15.46 -14.99
C ARG A 83 -18.70 -15.19 -14.70
N ASP A 84 -19.07 -15.16 -13.42
CA ASP A 84 -20.48 -15.04 -13.03
C ASP A 84 -21.02 -13.62 -13.26
N THR A 85 -20.19 -12.60 -12.99
CA THR A 85 -20.53 -11.20 -13.33
C THR A 85 -20.66 -11.01 -14.84
N ALA A 86 -19.73 -11.55 -15.62
CA ALA A 86 -19.74 -11.46 -17.07
C ALA A 86 -20.98 -12.13 -17.66
N ARG A 87 -21.37 -13.32 -17.17
CA ARG A 87 -22.60 -14.01 -17.61
C ARG A 87 -23.84 -13.11 -17.47
N ILE A 88 -23.99 -12.45 -16.31
CA ILE A 88 -25.11 -11.52 -16.04
C ILE A 88 -25.01 -10.29 -16.96
N CYS A 89 -23.83 -9.68 -17.10
CA CYS A 89 -23.64 -8.53 -17.98
C CYS A 89 -23.93 -8.84 -19.45
N LEU A 90 -23.57 -10.04 -19.90
CA LEU A 90 -23.81 -10.52 -21.26
C LEU A 90 -25.32 -10.68 -21.49
N ALA A 91 -26.03 -11.34 -20.58
CA ALA A 91 -27.47 -11.54 -20.65
C ALA A 91 -28.27 -10.23 -20.70
N HIS A 92 -27.85 -9.19 -19.96
CA HIS A 92 -28.52 -7.89 -19.92
C HIS A 92 -27.98 -6.87 -20.93
N GLY A 93 -27.04 -7.25 -21.80
CA GLY A 93 -26.46 -6.33 -22.79
C GLY A 93 -25.64 -5.18 -22.15
N VAL A 94 -25.17 -5.35 -20.91
CA VAL A 94 -24.45 -4.33 -20.15
C VAL A 94 -22.98 -4.31 -20.57
N PRO A 95 -22.44 -3.15 -20.98
CA PRO A 95 -21.00 -2.94 -21.14
C PRO A 95 -20.30 -3.02 -19.78
N PHE A 96 -19.11 -3.61 -19.74
CA PHE A 96 -18.32 -3.68 -18.51
C PHE A 96 -16.82 -3.74 -18.81
N LYS A 97 -16.01 -3.41 -17.81
CA LYS A 97 -14.57 -3.60 -17.83
C LYS A 97 -14.10 -4.36 -16.59
N PHE A 98 -12.96 -5.01 -16.70
CA PHE A 98 -12.34 -5.79 -15.63
C PHE A 98 -10.81 -5.70 -15.69
N LEU A 99 -10.12 -5.99 -14.59
CA LEU A 99 -8.67 -6.16 -14.60
C LEU A 99 -8.31 -7.43 -15.35
N ARG A 100 -7.38 -7.34 -16.31
CA ARG A 100 -7.17 -8.37 -17.34
C ARG A 100 -6.51 -9.66 -16.83
N SER A 101 -5.83 -9.62 -15.69
CA SER A 101 -5.01 -10.70 -15.15
C SER A 101 -4.99 -10.71 -13.62
N GLU A 102 -4.56 -11.82 -13.03
CA GLU A 102 -4.31 -11.93 -11.58
C GLU A 102 -3.18 -10.98 -11.14
N GLN A 103 -2.10 -10.88 -11.92
CA GLN A 103 -1.02 -9.95 -11.64
C GLN A 103 -1.49 -8.49 -11.65
N ALA A 104 -2.37 -8.10 -12.58
CA ALA A 104 -2.99 -6.78 -12.57
C ALA A 104 -3.86 -6.55 -11.32
N LEU A 105 -4.56 -7.58 -10.83
CA LEU A 105 -5.35 -7.50 -9.61
C LEU A 105 -4.47 -7.32 -8.36
N LEU A 106 -3.39 -8.09 -8.24
CA LEU A 106 -2.43 -7.98 -7.14
C LEU A 106 -1.79 -6.58 -7.11
N LEU A 107 -1.34 -6.09 -8.27
CA LEU A 107 -0.78 -4.75 -8.41
C LEU A 107 -1.76 -3.66 -7.95
N MET A 108 -3.02 -3.73 -8.39
CA MET A 108 -4.05 -2.75 -8.01
C MET A 108 -4.52 -2.90 -6.55
N SER A 109 -4.14 -3.99 -5.88
CA SER A 109 -4.46 -4.29 -4.48
C SER A 109 -3.29 -4.00 -3.52
N ASP A 110 -2.12 -3.63 -4.04
CA ASP A 110 -0.92 -3.30 -3.27
C ASP A 110 -1.14 -2.16 -2.25
N LYS A 111 -0.33 -2.14 -1.18
CA LYS A 111 -0.39 -1.15 -0.08
C LYS A 111 -0.28 0.30 -0.58
N TYR A 112 0.56 0.55 -1.58
CA TYR A 112 0.88 1.90 -2.03
C TYR A 112 0.03 2.38 -3.21
N MET A 113 -0.91 1.57 -3.72
CA MET A 113 -1.79 2.02 -4.78
C MET A 113 -2.82 3.07 -4.35
N ALA A 114 -3.24 3.89 -5.32
CA ALA A 114 -4.17 4.99 -5.09
C ALA A 114 -5.54 4.48 -4.57
N ARG A 115 -5.96 5.01 -3.41
CA ARG A 115 -7.20 4.61 -2.71
C ARG A 115 -8.50 4.81 -3.52
N SER A 116 -8.50 5.73 -4.48
CA SER A 116 -9.69 6.05 -5.30
C SER A 116 -10.05 4.94 -6.30
N GLY A 117 -9.05 4.16 -6.73
CA GLY A 117 -9.20 3.01 -7.62
C GLY A 117 -9.16 1.66 -6.90
N ALA A 118 -8.70 1.64 -5.64
CA ALA A 118 -8.46 0.41 -4.91
C ALA A 118 -9.69 -0.46 -4.72
N GLY A 119 -9.51 -1.77 -4.89
CA GLY A 119 -10.53 -2.79 -4.71
C GLY A 119 -11.53 -2.94 -5.87
N LYS A 120 -11.48 -2.07 -6.89
CA LYS A 120 -12.31 -2.21 -8.08
C LYS A 120 -11.72 -3.29 -8.98
N PHE A 121 -12.39 -4.44 -9.07
CA PHE A 121 -12.02 -5.52 -9.98
C PHE A 121 -12.82 -5.44 -11.29
N LEU A 122 -14.15 -5.25 -11.20
CA LEU A 122 -15.00 -4.95 -12.35
C LEU A 122 -15.69 -3.59 -12.23
N THR A 123 -16.05 -3.02 -13.37
CA THR A 123 -16.97 -1.87 -13.46
C THR A 123 -17.98 -2.11 -14.58
N LEU A 124 -19.26 -2.05 -14.24
CA LEU A 124 -20.39 -2.26 -15.13
C LEU A 124 -21.07 -0.92 -15.43
N TYR A 125 -21.57 -0.77 -16.65
CA TYR A 125 -22.15 0.47 -17.16
C TYR A 125 -23.60 0.25 -17.65
N PRO A 126 -24.57 0.00 -16.76
CA PRO A 126 -25.97 -0.15 -17.17
C PRO A 126 -26.48 1.10 -17.90
N PRO A 127 -27.19 0.96 -19.03
CA PRO A 127 -27.59 2.10 -19.87
C PRO A 127 -28.64 3.00 -19.22
N ASP A 128 -29.43 2.48 -18.29
CA ASP A 128 -30.50 3.19 -17.58
C ASP A 128 -30.76 2.56 -16.20
N GLU A 129 -31.57 3.24 -15.38
CA GLU A 129 -31.92 2.80 -14.03
C GLU A 129 -32.65 1.45 -14.00
N THR A 130 -33.44 1.14 -15.03
CA THR A 130 -34.22 -0.11 -15.07
C THR A 130 -33.29 -1.31 -15.26
N VAL A 131 -32.32 -1.22 -16.18
CA VAL A 131 -31.30 -2.25 -16.35
C VAL A 131 -30.37 -2.31 -15.14
N PHE A 132 -30.01 -1.16 -14.56
CA PHE A 132 -29.20 -1.09 -13.34
C PHE A 132 -29.81 -1.91 -12.20
N LEU A 133 -31.10 -1.70 -11.90
CA LEU A 133 -31.80 -2.42 -10.83
C LEU A 133 -31.91 -3.92 -11.11
N ARG A 134 -32.26 -4.33 -12.34
CA ARG A 134 -32.32 -5.76 -12.72
C ARG A 134 -30.97 -6.47 -12.56
N VAL A 135 -29.90 -5.83 -13.01
CA VAL A 135 -28.54 -6.38 -12.87
C VAL A 135 -28.17 -6.50 -11.40
N LEU A 136 -28.53 -5.51 -10.58
CA LEU A 136 -28.26 -5.54 -9.14
C LEU A 136 -28.99 -6.69 -8.44
N ASP A 137 -30.26 -6.92 -8.78
CA ASP A 137 -31.10 -7.99 -8.24
C ASP A 137 -30.55 -9.39 -8.55
N GLU A 138 -29.92 -9.59 -9.70
CA GLU A 138 -29.27 -10.86 -10.06
C GLU A 138 -27.84 -10.98 -9.53
N LEU A 139 -27.09 -9.87 -9.52
CA LEU A 139 -25.67 -9.87 -9.19
C LEU A 139 -25.44 -10.07 -7.69
N VAL A 140 -26.24 -9.44 -6.83
CA VAL A 140 -26.08 -9.52 -5.38
C VAL A 140 -26.22 -10.97 -4.86
N PRO A 141 -27.26 -11.74 -5.23
CA PRO A 141 -27.35 -13.15 -4.86
C PRO A 141 -26.26 -14.02 -5.49
N ALA A 142 -25.88 -13.77 -6.75
CA ALA A 142 -24.86 -14.56 -7.45
C ALA A 142 -23.45 -14.43 -6.84
N LEU A 143 -23.18 -13.30 -6.19
CA LEU A 143 -21.91 -13.02 -5.53
C LEU A 143 -22.02 -13.07 -3.99
N ALA A 144 -23.14 -13.52 -3.44
CA ALA A 144 -23.32 -13.66 -2.00
C ALA A 144 -22.25 -14.60 -1.41
N GLY A 145 -21.67 -14.21 -0.27
CA GLY A 145 -20.62 -14.97 0.42
C GLY A 145 -19.21 -14.83 -0.16
N ARG A 146 -19.03 -14.12 -1.29
CA ARG A 146 -17.70 -13.84 -1.84
C ARG A 146 -16.98 -12.73 -1.10
N ARG A 147 -15.66 -12.80 -1.13
CA ARG A 147 -14.76 -11.86 -0.44
C ARG A 147 -14.24 -10.80 -1.39
N GLY A 148 -13.96 -9.63 -0.83
CA GLY A 148 -13.29 -8.56 -1.55
C GLY A 148 -13.14 -7.31 -0.67
N PRO A 149 -12.16 -6.45 -0.99
CA PRO A 149 -11.94 -5.22 -0.25
C PRO A 149 -13.11 -4.25 -0.38
N TYR A 150 -13.43 -3.55 0.71
CA TYR A 150 -14.47 -2.54 0.70
C TYR A 150 -14.12 -1.34 -0.19
N ILE A 151 -14.98 -0.96 -1.13
CA ILE A 151 -14.74 0.20 -2.00
C ILE A 151 -15.22 1.48 -1.31
N LEU A 152 -14.29 2.26 -0.75
CA LEU A 152 -14.58 3.43 0.10
C LEU A 152 -15.45 4.50 -0.59
N SER A 153 -15.24 4.69 -1.90
CA SER A 153 -15.92 5.70 -2.72
C SER A 153 -17.36 5.34 -3.11
N ASP A 154 -17.83 4.15 -2.75
CA ASP A 154 -19.05 3.55 -3.27
C ASP A 154 -19.97 3.07 -2.13
N LEU A 155 -21.24 2.85 -2.45
CA LEU A 155 -22.22 2.27 -1.55
C LEU A 155 -22.29 0.76 -1.75
N ARG A 156 -21.99 -0.04 -0.71
CA ARG A 156 -22.15 -1.50 -0.73
C ARG A 156 -23.63 -1.89 -0.72
N ILE A 157 -24.00 -2.89 -1.51
CA ILE A 157 -25.36 -3.41 -1.60
C ILE A 157 -25.43 -4.79 -0.95
N GLY A 158 -26.14 -4.85 0.18
CA GLY A 158 -26.16 -6.01 1.08
C GLY A 158 -24.75 -6.33 1.60
N ASP A 159 -24.47 -7.63 1.74
CA ASP A 159 -23.16 -8.13 2.18
C ASP A 159 -22.31 -8.69 1.02
N ALA A 160 -22.82 -8.64 -0.22
CA ALA A 160 -22.06 -9.04 -1.38
C ALA A 160 -20.93 -8.02 -1.69
N PRO A 161 -19.86 -8.41 -2.41
CA PRO A 161 -18.82 -7.49 -2.86
C PRO A 161 -19.28 -6.63 -4.06
N VAL A 162 -20.50 -6.11 -3.99
CA VAL A 162 -21.19 -5.33 -5.02
C VAL A 162 -21.42 -3.91 -4.50
N TYR A 163 -20.98 -2.94 -5.28
CA TYR A 163 -20.96 -1.54 -4.90
C TYR A 163 -21.54 -0.68 -6.00
N VAL A 164 -22.17 0.44 -5.63
CA VAL A 164 -22.77 1.36 -6.60
C VAL A 164 -22.32 2.80 -6.37
N ARG A 165 -22.20 3.53 -7.48
CA ARG A 165 -21.90 4.95 -7.49
C ARG A 165 -22.46 5.60 -8.74
N TYR A 166 -22.95 6.84 -8.60
CA TYR A 166 -23.29 7.67 -9.74
C TYR A 166 -22.04 8.33 -10.33
N GLY A 167 -21.85 8.26 -11.66
CA GLY A 167 -20.67 8.85 -12.29
C GLY A 167 -20.66 8.82 -13.83
N ALA A 168 -19.64 9.46 -14.43
CA ALA A 168 -19.51 9.59 -15.89
C ALA A 168 -19.02 8.31 -16.57
N PHE A 169 -19.74 7.78 -17.56
CA PHE A 169 -19.37 6.56 -18.26
C PHE A 169 -18.33 6.82 -19.34
N VAL A 170 -18.43 7.99 -19.98
CA VAL A 170 -17.51 8.48 -20.99
C VAL A 170 -16.62 9.58 -20.41
N ALA A 171 -15.39 9.70 -20.91
CA ALA A 171 -14.47 10.72 -20.44
C ALA A 171 -14.94 12.11 -20.92
N ARG A 172 -15.42 12.92 -19.98
CA ARG A 172 -15.70 14.35 -20.15
C ARG A 172 -14.86 15.13 -19.14
N TRP A 173 -14.54 16.37 -19.47
CA TRP A 173 -13.65 17.20 -18.65
C TRP A 173 -14.24 18.60 -18.51
N CYS A 174 -14.07 19.17 -17.33
CA CYS A 174 -14.35 20.58 -17.04
C CYS A 174 -13.19 21.15 -16.23
N THR A 175 -13.26 22.43 -15.93
CA THR A 175 -12.32 23.10 -15.03
C THR A 175 -12.99 23.22 -13.66
N ASP A 176 -12.30 22.85 -12.59
CA ASP A 176 -12.79 23.03 -11.23
C ASP A 176 -12.57 24.47 -10.72
N ALA A 177 -12.93 24.73 -9.45
CA ALA A 177 -12.80 26.04 -8.83
C ALA A 177 -11.34 26.51 -8.69
N ASP A 178 -10.38 25.58 -8.69
CA ASP A 178 -8.94 25.86 -8.56
C ASP A 178 -8.28 26.04 -9.94
N GLY A 179 -9.04 25.93 -11.03
CA GLY A 179 -8.52 26.06 -12.40
C GLY A 179 -7.98 24.76 -12.99
N GLU A 180 -8.13 23.63 -12.29
CA GLU A 180 -7.60 22.34 -12.70
C GLU A 180 -8.56 21.57 -13.61
N ARG A 181 -8.00 20.81 -14.56
CA ARG A 181 -8.78 20.01 -15.50
C ARG A 181 -9.22 18.70 -14.85
N VAL A 182 -10.50 18.58 -14.52
CA VAL A 182 -11.08 17.43 -13.81
C VAL A 182 -12.12 16.69 -14.66
N PRO A 183 -12.36 15.39 -14.40
CA PRO A 183 -13.46 14.66 -15.00
C PRO A 183 -14.82 15.31 -14.68
N ALA A 184 -15.78 15.22 -15.59
CA ALA A 184 -17.05 15.96 -15.48
C ALA A 184 -18.31 15.08 -15.62
N LEU A 185 -19.37 15.48 -14.91
CA LEU A 185 -20.75 15.09 -15.12
C LEU A 185 -21.50 16.19 -15.86
N ARG A 186 -22.59 15.83 -16.53
CA ARG A 186 -23.56 16.77 -17.10
C ARG A 186 -24.69 17.01 -16.10
N HIS A 187 -24.81 18.25 -15.63
CA HIS A 187 -25.95 18.71 -14.85
C HIS A 187 -27.23 18.74 -15.73
N PRO A 188 -28.45 18.59 -15.17
CA PRO A 188 -29.70 18.71 -15.93
C PRO A 188 -29.87 20.03 -16.69
N SER A 189 -29.19 21.11 -16.27
CA SER A 189 -29.13 22.38 -17.01
C SER A 189 -28.30 22.32 -18.31
N GLY A 190 -27.55 21.24 -18.53
CA GLY A 190 -26.61 21.06 -19.63
C GLY A 190 -25.16 21.40 -19.29
N GLU A 191 -24.91 22.07 -18.17
CA GLU A 191 -23.57 22.45 -17.68
C GLU A 191 -22.71 21.24 -17.32
N LEU A 192 -21.40 21.34 -17.54
CA LEU A 192 -20.44 20.34 -17.09
C LEU A 192 -19.92 20.71 -15.70
N VAL A 193 -20.12 19.82 -14.75
CA VAL A 193 -19.74 19.98 -13.34
C VAL A 193 -18.75 18.90 -12.93
N PRO A 194 -17.84 19.14 -11.97
CA PRO A 194 -16.86 18.13 -11.54
C PRO A 194 -17.48 16.80 -11.10
N ASP A 195 -16.94 15.68 -11.60
CA ASP A 195 -17.17 14.33 -11.07
C ASP A 195 -16.21 14.09 -9.89
N GLU A 196 -16.63 14.47 -8.68
CA GLU A 196 -15.82 14.38 -7.47
C GLU A 196 -15.43 12.93 -7.12
N ARG A 197 -14.21 12.52 -7.45
CA ARG A 197 -13.68 11.17 -7.20
C ARG A 197 -12.91 11.10 -5.88
N GLY A 198 -13.63 11.23 -4.77
CA GLY A 198 -13.07 11.08 -3.43
C GLY A 198 -13.09 9.64 -2.89
N VAL A 199 -12.65 9.48 -1.64
CA VAL A 199 -12.72 8.23 -0.85
C VAL A 199 -13.99 8.14 0.01
N VAL A 200 -15.00 8.96 -0.29
CA VAL A 200 -16.28 9.01 0.42
C VAL A 200 -17.38 8.90 -0.63
N PHE A 201 -18.38 8.07 -0.34
CA PHE A 201 -19.57 7.96 -1.17
C PHE A 201 -20.33 9.30 -1.22
N ARG A 202 -20.64 9.76 -2.43
CA ARG A 202 -21.41 10.98 -2.69
C ARG A 202 -22.41 10.73 -3.81
N VAL A 203 -23.59 11.30 -3.65
CA VAL A 203 -24.61 11.37 -4.70
C VAL A 203 -24.75 12.84 -5.09
N PRO A 204 -24.68 13.19 -6.39
CA PRO A 204 -24.91 14.55 -6.81
C PRO A 204 -26.29 15.05 -6.37
N PRO A 205 -26.44 16.30 -5.88
CA PRO A 205 -27.69 16.79 -5.29
C PRO A 205 -28.93 16.71 -6.22
N TRP A 206 -28.70 16.74 -7.54
CA TRP A 206 -29.77 16.66 -8.56
C TRP A 206 -30.12 15.22 -8.97
N VAL A 207 -29.47 14.21 -8.41
CA VAL A 207 -29.75 12.80 -8.70
C VAL A 207 -30.70 12.24 -7.66
N THR A 208 -31.86 11.76 -8.11
CA THR A 208 -32.78 11.01 -7.26
C THR A 208 -32.20 9.63 -6.98
N VAL A 209 -32.11 9.26 -5.70
CA VAL A 209 -31.66 7.92 -5.30
C VAL A 209 -32.79 6.91 -5.51
N PRO A 210 -32.57 5.80 -6.25
CA PRO A 210 -33.54 4.73 -6.42
C PRO A 210 -34.00 4.15 -5.08
N GLU A 211 -35.29 3.82 -4.95
CA GLU A 211 -35.87 3.25 -3.71
C GLU A 211 -35.07 2.05 -3.16
N PRO A 212 -34.64 1.09 -3.99
CA PRO A 212 -33.89 -0.08 -3.49
C PRO A 212 -32.55 0.26 -2.85
N LEU A 213 -31.97 1.45 -3.09
CA LEU A 213 -30.71 1.86 -2.49
C LEU A 213 -30.87 2.49 -1.10
N ARG A 214 -32.07 2.95 -0.73
CA ARG A 214 -32.31 3.69 0.52
C ARG A 214 -31.99 2.88 1.79
N PRO A 215 -32.33 1.59 1.91
CA PRO A 215 -31.97 0.79 3.08
C PRO A 215 -30.46 0.71 3.28
N HIS A 216 -29.69 0.60 2.20
CA HIS A 216 -28.23 0.53 2.25
C HIS A 216 -27.60 1.86 2.70
N LEU A 217 -28.19 2.99 2.29
CA LEU A 217 -27.78 4.30 2.79
C LEU A 217 -28.04 4.48 4.29
N ALA A 218 -29.22 4.06 4.74
CA ALA A 218 -29.56 4.10 6.16
C ALA A 218 -28.62 3.22 6.99
N ALA A 219 -28.32 2.01 6.53
CA ALA A 219 -27.36 1.12 7.19
C ALA A 219 -25.95 1.74 7.27
N ARG A 220 -25.46 2.36 6.19
CA ARG A 220 -24.18 3.06 6.19
C ARG A 220 -24.16 4.23 7.18
N ALA A 221 -25.22 5.02 7.24
CA ALA A 221 -25.31 6.15 8.16
C ALA A 221 -25.36 5.70 9.64
N ALA A 222 -25.92 4.53 9.92
CA ALA A 222 -26.01 3.96 11.25
C ALA A 222 -24.72 3.26 11.72
N ALA A 223 -23.77 2.97 10.82
CA ALA A 223 -22.56 2.18 11.09
C ALA A 223 -21.49 2.89 11.96
N GLY A 224 -21.82 4.01 12.61
CA GLY A 224 -20.90 4.72 13.49
C GLY A 224 -20.69 3.99 14.83
N ASP A 225 -19.44 3.68 15.17
CA ASP A 225 -19.10 3.09 16.46
C ASP A 225 -18.82 4.20 17.50
N THR A 226 -19.78 4.44 18.38
CA THR A 226 -19.62 5.38 19.50
C THR A 226 -18.83 4.79 20.67
N THR A 227 -18.65 3.45 20.70
CA THR A 227 -18.02 2.70 21.77
C THR A 227 -16.51 2.63 21.66
N PHE A 228 -15.93 2.98 20.50
CA PHE A 228 -14.49 3.05 20.32
C PHE A 228 -13.90 4.15 21.23
N PRO A 229 -13.04 3.81 22.22
CA PRO A 229 -12.69 4.70 23.33
C PRO A 229 -11.64 5.75 22.97
N TYR A 230 -11.27 5.85 21.69
CA TYR A 230 -10.25 6.76 21.19
C TYR A 230 -10.87 7.83 20.30
N THR A 231 -10.29 9.04 20.35
CA THR A 231 -10.60 10.14 19.45
C THR A 231 -9.36 10.42 18.61
N VAL A 232 -9.47 10.27 17.29
CA VAL A 232 -8.41 10.62 16.35
C VAL A 232 -8.15 12.12 16.42
N THR A 233 -6.90 12.51 16.64
CA THR A 233 -6.47 13.91 16.67
C THR A 233 -5.77 14.32 15.38
N GLU A 234 -5.10 13.39 14.72
CA GLU A 234 -4.30 13.65 13.53
C GLU A 234 -4.16 12.39 12.68
N SER A 235 -4.16 12.56 11.36
CA SER A 235 -3.78 11.49 10.42
C SER A 235 -2.30 11.60 10.11
N LEU A 236 -1.54 10.56 10.42
CA LEU A 236 -0.10 10.51 10.16
C LEU A 236 0.19 10.02 8.73
N GLN A 237 -0.51 8.96 8.31
CA GLN A 237 -0.30 8.36 6.98
C GLN A 237 -1.56 7.68 6.46
N PHE A 238 -1.74 7.67 5.14
CA PHE A 238 -2.77 6.89 4.46
C PHE A 238 -2.15 5.99 3.41
N SER A 239 -2.66 4.76 3.33
CA SER A 239 -2.35 3.78 2.30
C SER A 239 -3.61 3.07 1.83
N ASN A 240 -3.50 2.18 0.84
CA ASN A 240 -4.57 1.27 0.51
C ASN A 240 -4.84 0.25 1.64
N ALA A 241 -3.80 -0.17 2.38
CA ALA A 241 -3.95 -1.08 3.51
C ALA A 241 -4.78 -0.50 4.67
N GLY A 242 -4.84 0.83 4.79
CA GLY A 242 -5.49 1.58 5.86
C GLY A 242 -4.71 2.83 6.24
N GLY A 243 -5.12 3.52 7.30
CA GLY A 243 -4.44 4.70 7.84
C GLY A 243 -3.70 4.48 9.16
N ILE A 244 -2.74 5.35 9.44
CA ILE A 244 -2.07 5.47 10.73
C ILE A 244 -2.49 6.81 11.34
N TYR A 245 -2.99 6.79 12.56
CA TYR A 245 -3.58 7.95 13.21
C TYR A 245 -2.97 8.17 14.58
N ARG A 246 -2.72 9.43 14.94
CA ARG A 246 -2.54 9.80 16.34
C ARG A 246 -3.91 9.97 16.98
N ALA A 247 -4.10 9.38 18.14
CA ALA A 247 -5.35 9.47 18.87
C ALA A 247 -5.14 9.65 20.37
N ARG A 248 -6.23 9.98 21.06
CA ARG A 248 -6.26 10.13 22.51
C ARG A 248 -7.36 9.25 23.10
N HIS A 249 -7.06 8.51 24.16
CA HIS A 249 -8.06 7.80 24.95
C HIS A 249 -8.98 8.83 25.63
N ARG A 250 -10.30 8.67 25.49
CA ARG A 250 -11.29 9.67 25.93
C ARG A 250 -11.28 9.89 27.44
N GLU A 251 -11.12 8.83 28.22
CA GLU A 251 -11.14 8.91 29.69
C GLU A 251 -9.78 9.26 30.30
N THR A 252 -8.73 8.51 29.98
CA THR A 252 -7.40 8.69 30.58
C THR A 252 -6.59 9.83 29.95
N GLY A 253 -6.98 10.33 28.78
CA GLY A 253 -6.22 11.33 28.03
C GLY A 253 -4.90 10.81 27.45
N ARG A 254 -4.58 9.52 27.58
CA ARG A 254 -3.36 8.90 27.05
C ARG A 254 -3.30 9.01 25.53
N GLN A 255 -2.14 9.39 24.98
CA GLN A 255 -1.91 9.39 23.55
C GLN A 255 -1.51 8.00 23.05
N VAL A 256 -2.03 7.63 21.89
CA VAL A 256 -1.79 6.34 21.24
C VAL A 256 -1.63 6.55 19.74
N VAL A 257 -1.04 5.57 19.07
CA VAL A 257 -1.13 5.41 17.62
C VAL A 257 -2.16 4.33 17.32
N LEU A 258 -3.02 4.60 16.33
CA LEU A 258 -4.00 3.67 15.81
C LEU A 258 -3.59 3.30 14.40
N ARG A 259 -3.28 2.03 14.17
CA ARG A 259 -3.00 1.48 12.85
C ARG A 259 -4.23 0.72 12.36
N GLU A 260 -4.84 1.24 11.30
CA GLU A 260 -6.00 0.64 10.65
C GLU A 260 -5.54 -0.37 9.59
N ALA A 261 -6.15 -1.55 9.61
CA ALA A 261 -6.06 -2.54 8.56
C ALA A 261 -7.45 -2.81 7.97
N ARG A 262 -7.52 -2.69 6.65
CA ARG A 262 -8.71 -2.96 5.84
C ARG A 262 -8.65 -4.41 5.34
N PRO A 263 -9.68 -5.23 5.62
CA PRO A 263 -9.73 -6.60 5.10
C PRO A 263 -9.53 -6.65 3.59
N HIS A 264 -8.83 -7.67 3.11
CA HIS A 264 -8.61 -7.96 1.70
C HIS A 264 -7.93 -6.84 0.90
N SER A 265 -7.33 -5.87 1.58
CA SER A 265 -6.66 -4.70 0.98
C SER A 265 -5.18 -4.70 1.35
N GLY A 266 -4.36 -4.05 0.51
CA GLY A 266 -2.93 -3.92 0.76
C GLY A 266 -2.23 -5.27 0.74
N LEU A 267 -2.45 -6.08 -0.29
CA LEU A 267 -1.79 -7.36 -0.43
C LEU A 267 -0.27 -7.16 -0.56
N ASP A 268 0.53 -7.94 0.15
CA ASP A 268 1.97 -8.00 -0.05
C ASP A 268 2.35 -8.98 -1.18
N ALA A 269 3.65 -9.13 -1.46
CA ALA A 269 4.16 -9.97 -2.54
C ALA A 269 3.82 -11.47 -2.38
N VAL A 270 3.45 -11.92 -1.17
CA VAL A 270 3.05 -13.31 -0.89
C VAL A 270 1.53 -13.45 -0.68
N GLY A 271 0.76 -12.37 -0.90
CA GLY A 271 -0.70 -12.38 -0.85
C GLY A 271 -1.30 -12.16 0.53
N HIS A 272 -0.53 -11.80 1.55
CA HIS A 272 -1.11 -11.44 2.85
C HIS A 272 -1.73 -10.05 2.79
N ASP A 273 -2.95 -9.91 3.32
CA ASP A 273 -3.63 -8.62 3.42
C ASP A 273 -3.19 -7.81 4.65
N ALA A 274 -3.67 -6.57 4.73
CA ALA A 274 -3.38 -5.67 5.84
C ALA A 274 -3.77 -6.25 7.20
N VAL A 275 -4.88 -7.00 7.29
CA VAL A 275 -5.37 -7.58 8.54
C VAL A 275 -4.45 -8.68 9.02
N THR A 276 -3.98 -9.54 8.11
CA THR A 276 -3.01 -10.59 8.39
C THR A 276 -1.71 -10.00 8.94
N ARG A 277 -1.19 -8.94 8.30
CA ARG A 277 0.01 -8.25 8.78
C ARG A 277 -0.20 -7.54 10.11
N LEU A 278 -1.36 -6.92 10.34
CA LEU A 278 -1.69 -6.28 11.61
C LEU A 278 -1.73 -7.29 12.78
N HIS A 279 -2.28 -8.49 12.58
CA HIS A 279 -2.27 -9.53 13.62
C HIS A 279 -0.88 -10.13 13.84
N ARG A 280 -0.05 -10.21 12.80
CA ARG A 280 1.36 -10.57 12.92
C ARG A 280 2.11 -9.53 13.78
N GLU A 281 1.91 -8.25 13.50
CA GLU A 281 2.46 -7.15 14.27
C GLU A 281 2.02 -7.22 15.74
N HIS A 282 0.72 -7.41 16.00
CA HIS A 282 0.19 -7.58 17.34
C HIS A 282 0.84 -8.77 18.08
N ARG A 283 1.05 -9.91 17.41
CA ARG A 283 1.75 -11.07 17.98
C ARG A 283 3.19 -10.72 18.35
N ALA A 284 3.92 -10.07 17.45
CA ALA A 284 5.31 -9.68 17.67
C ALA A 284 5.41 -8.70 18.85
N LEU A 285 4.63 -7.62 18.85
CA LEU A 285 4.63 -6.63 19.95
C LEU A 285 4.27 -7.26 21.29
N THR A 286 3.30 -8.18 21.31
CA THR A 286 2.92 -8.90 22.54
C THR A 286 4.06 -9.77 23.06
N ALA A 287 4.73 -10.52 22.18
CA ALA A 287 5.85 -11.39 22.55
C ALA A 287 7.09 -10.58 23.00
N LEU A 288 7.29 -9.42 22.41
CA LEU A 288 8.42 -8.52 22.67
C LEU A 288 8.18 -7.52 23.82
N ALA A 289 7.02 -7.61 24.48
CA ALA A 289 6.65 -6.71 25.57
C ALA A 289 7.73 -6.62 26.66
N GLY A 290 7.89 -5.41 27.21
CA GLY A 290 8.90 -5.08 28.22
C GLY A 290 10.29 -4.80 27.67
N LEU A 291 10.48 -4.75 26.35
CA LEU A 291 11.68 -4.16 25.74
C LEU A 291 11.55 -2.65 25.62
N ASP A 292 12.56 -1.91 26.09
CA ASP A 292 12.63 -0.46 25.93
C ASP A 292 12.67 0.00 24.45
N CYS A 293 13.11 -0.87 23.55
CA CYS A 293 13.21 -0.59 22.11
C CYS A 293 11.95 -0.97 21.31
N VAL A 294 10.86 -1.38 21.97
CA VAL A 294 9.60 -1.83 21.33
C VAL A 294 8.40 -1.09 21.94
N PRO A 295 7.45 -0.57 21.13
CA PRO A 295 6.26 0.10 21.63
C PRO A 295 5.39 -0.82 22.49
N GLU A 296 4.76 -0.28 23.53
CA GLU A 296 3.70 -1.01 24.21
C GLU A 296 2.49 -1.22 23.28
N VAL A 297 1.92 -2.42 23.30
CA VAL A 297 0.67 -2.71 22.61
C VAL A 297 -0.50 -2.72 23.61
N HIS A 298 -1.56 -1.97 23.28
CA HIS A 298 -2.77 -1.89 24.10
C HIS A 298 -3.87 -2.85 23.62
N GLY A 299 -3.69 -3.43 22.43
CA GLY A 299 -4.51 -4.52 21.89
C GLY A 299 -5.04 -4.24 20.49
N VAL A 300 -5.90 -5.13 20.01
CA VAL A 300 -6.60 -5.00 18.73
C VAL A 300 -8.10 -4.86 18.96
N ARG A 301 -8.76 -4.01 18.15
CA ARG A 301 -10.22 -3.87 18.12
C ARG A 301 -10.71 -3.86 16.68
N SER A 302 -11.85 -4.50 16.44
CA SER A 302 -12.56 -4.34 15.18
C SER A 302 -13.61 -3.25 15.35
N VAL A 303 -13.56 -2.26 14.47
CA VAL A 303 -14.55 -1.18 14.40
C VAL A 303 -15.19 -1.27 13.02
N TRP A 304 -16.50 -1.55 12.99
CA TRP A 304 -17.20 -1.96 11.78
C TRP A 304 -16.49 -3.18 11.13
N GLU A 305 -16.03 -3.09 9.89
CA GLU A 305 -15.30 -4.18 9.21
C GLU A 305 -13.77 -4.01 9.28
N HIS A 306 -13.24 -2.95 9.88
CA HIS A 306 -11.80 -2.67 9.91
C HIS A 306 -11.16 -3.06 11.24
N HIS A 307 -9.88 -3.43 11.21
CA HIS A 307 -9.10 -3.78 12.39
C HIS A 307 -8.20 -2.62 12.80
N PHE A 308 -8.15 -2.31 14.08
CA PHE A 308 -7.30 -1.26 14.64
C PHE A 308 -6.35 -1.89 15.67
N LEU A 309 -5.06 -1.78 15.41
CA LEU A 309 -4.01 -2.04 16.38
C LEU A 309 -3.76 -0.74 17.15
N ILE A 310 -3.85 -0.81 18.47
CA ILE A 310 -3.64 0.32 19.36
C ILE A 310 -2.28 0.15 20.02
N GLU A 311 -1.37 1.08 19.76
CA GLU A 311 0.01 1.05 20.24
C GLU A 311 0.39 2.36 20.93
N GLU A 312 1.49 2.32 21.68
CA GLU A 312 2.08 3.48 22.32
C GLU A 312 2.45 4.55 21.28
N HIS A 313 2.14 5.81 21.60
CA HIS A 313 2.69 6.93 20.84
C HIS A 313 4.12 7.21 21.29
N ILE A 314 5.09 6.98 20.41
CA ILE A 314 6.50 7.27 20.65
C ILE A 314 6.79 8.74 20.31
N GLU A 315 7.12 9.54 21.32
CA GLU A 315 7.61 10.90 21.10
C GLU A 315 9.07 10.90 20.63
N GLY A 316 9.37 11.67 19.59
CA GLY A 316 10.72 11.77 19.04
C GLY A 316 10.72 12.13 17.56
N SER A 317 11.92 12.10 16.97
CA SER A 317 12.12 12.22 15.52
C SER A 317 12.45 10.84 14.96
N THR A 318 12.05 10.57 13.72
CA THR A 318 12.55 9.40 13.00
C THR A 318 14.06 9.50 12.78
N LEU A 319 14.76 8.37 12.68
CA LEU A 319 16.18 8.35 12.34
C LEU A 319 16.42 9.03 10.98
N LEU A 320 15.49 8.93 10.03
CA LEU A 320 15.58 9.66 8.75
C LEU A 320 15.63 11.18 8.95
N GLU A 321 14.74 11.75 9.77
CA GLU A 321 14.74 13.18 10.08
C GLU A 321 16.04 13.60 10.77
N GLU A 322 16.53 12.78 11.69
CA GLU A 322 17.77 13.04 12.42
C GLU A 322 19.00 12.97 11.50
N ILE A 323 19.01 12.05 10.53
CA ILE A 323 20.01 11.99 9.45
C ILE A 323 19.96 13.28 8.65
N VAL A 324 18.79 13.66 8.10
CA VAL A 324 18.64 14.86 7.26
C VAL A 324 19.09 16.13 8.01
N ALA A 325 18.73 16.25 9.29
CA ALA A 325 19.11 17.39 10.12
C ALA A 325 20.62 17.47 10.37
N ARG A 326 21.34 16.34 10.38
CA ARG A 326 22.77 16.27 10.70
C ARG A 326 23.66 16.00 9.50
N PHE A 327 23.09 15.70 8.33
CA PHE A 327 23.81 15.04 7.26
C PHE A 327 25.00 15.88 6.79
N ALA A 328 26.17 15.32 6.99
CA ALA A 328 27.45 15.97 6.79
C ALA A 328 27.60 16.63 5.40
N LEU A 329 27.15 15.95 4.34
CA LEU A 329 27.33 16.44 2.96
C LEU A 329 26.34 17.55 2.57
N LEU A 330 25.20 17.67 3.24
CA LEU A 330 24.22 18.72 2.97
C LEU A 330 24.57 20.02 3.68
N HIS A 331 25.14 19.94 4.88
CA HIS A 331 25.49 21.11 5.70
C HIS A 331 26.92 21.61 5.50
N GLY A 332 27.62 21.12 4.48
CA GLY A 332 28.97 21.58 4.15
C GLY A 332 30.01 21.27 5.21
N SER A 333 29.81 20.22 6.03
CA SER A 333 30.77 19.80 7.06
C SER A 333 32.12 19.43 6.43
N GLY A 334 32.98 20.43 6.43
CA GLY A 334 34.29 20.42 5.80
C GLY A 334 35.40 20.27 6.83
N THR A 335 35.11 20.49 8.12
CA THR A 335 36.11 20.36 9.17
C THR A 335 36.17 18.92 9.69
N ASP A 336 37.37 18.49 10.07
CA ASP A 336 37.60 17.16 10.63
C ASP A 336 36.81 16.94 11.94
N ALA A 337 36.57 18.01 12.71
CA ALA A 337 35.82 17.96 13.96
C ALA A 337 34.32 17.71 13.76
N GLU A 338 33.69 18.34 12.76
CA GLU A 338 32.28 18.11 12.44
C GLU A 338 32.05 16.70 11.92
N LEU A 339 32.96 16.20 11.06
CA LEU A 339 32.91 14.83 10.57
C LEU A 339 33.08 13.83 11.71
N ALA A 340 34.03 14.04 12.62
CA ALA A 340 34.23 13.19 13.78
C ALA A 340 33.00 13.16 14.70
N THR A 341 32.32 14.30 14.87
CA THR A 341 31.09 14.40 15.66
C THR A 341 29.96 13.61 15.01
N TYR A 342 29.80 13.72 13.68
CA TYR A 342 28.81 12.98 12.93
C TYR A 342 29.07 11.47 12.98
N THR A 343 30.32 11.03 12.76
CA THR A 343 30.66 9.60 12.79
C THR A 343 30.47 9.01 14.18
N ALA A 344 30.82 9.73 15.24
CA ALA A 344 30.57 9.28 16.61
C ALA A 344 29.07 9.11 16.90
N TRP A 345 28.22 9.98 16.35
CA TRP A 345 26.77 9.83 16.43
C TRP A 345 26.29 8.60 15.65
N VAL A 346 26.77 8.39 14.42
CA VAL A 346 26.45 7.21 13.60
C VAL A 346 26.84 5.91 14.32
N ASP A 347 28.03 5.86 14.90
CA ASP A 347 28.51 4.69 15.66
C ASP A 347 27.60 4.42 16.86
N SER A 348 27.24 5.48 17.61
CA SER A 348 26.34 5.36 18.75
C SER A 348 24.94 4.86 18.38
N VAL A 349 24.37 5.33 17.27
CA VAL A 349 23.07 4.84 16.76
C VAL A 349 23.20 3.38 16.34
N THR A 350 24.26 3.04 15.60
CA THR A 350 24.50 1.68 15.10
C THR A 350 24.63 0.67 16.24
N GLU A 351 25.35 1.03 17.31
CA GLU A 351 25.51 0.18 18.49
C GLU A 351 24.15 -0.07 19.18
N ARG A 352 23.34 0.97 19.38
CA ARG A 352 22.01 0.82 19.98
C ARG A 352 21.08 -0.02 19.10
N LEU A 353 21.16 0.12 17.77
CA LEU A 353 20.38 -0.70 16.85
C LEU A 353 20.79 -2.17 16.93
N ALA A 354 22.10 -2.45 16.99
CA ALA A 354 22.60 -3.81 17.20
C ALA A 354 22.11 -4.40 18.53
N GLN A 355 22.13 -3.62 19.61
CA GLN A 355 21.61 -4.04 20.91
C GLN A 355 20.10 -4.33 20.88
N ALA A 356 19.32 -3.48 20.20
CA ALA A 356 17.88 -3.68 20.04
C ALA A 356 17.56 -4.96 19.24
N LEU A 357 18.25 -5.19 18.12
CA LEU A 357 18.11 -6.42 17.33
C LEU A 357 18.48 -7.65 18.15
N ALA A 358 19.60 -7.62 18.89
CA ALA A 358 20.00 -8.73 19.76
C ALA A 358 18.94 -9.05 20.83
N ALA A 359 18.31 -8.02 21.39
CA ALA A 359 17.26 -8.17 22.40
C ALA A 359 15.95 -8.77 21.82
N ILE A 360 15.64 -8.47 20.55
CA ILE A 360 14.53 -9.06 19.80
C ILE A 360 14.85 -10.51 19.43
N HIS A 361 16.04 -10.78 18.90
CA HIS A 361 16.52 -12.12 18.56
C HIS A 361 16.55 -13.06 19.76
N ALA A 362 16.92 -12.54 20.94
CA ALA A 362 16.90 -13.29 22.19
C ALA A 362 15.49 -13.76 22.61
N ARG A 363 14.43 -13.13 22.10
CA ARG A 363 13.04 -13.57 22.27
C ARG A 363 12.53 -14.44 21.12
N GLY A 364 13.39 -14.84 20.19
CA GLY A 364 13.06 -15.74 19.09
C GLY A 364 12.36 -15.07 17.89
N PHE A 365 12.41 -13.74 17.79
CA PHE A 365 11.86 -13.01 16.65
C PHE A 365 12.98 -12.37 15.83
N ARG A 366 12.71 -12.11 14.56
CA ARG A 366 13.46 -11.14 13.74
C ARG A 366 12.61 -9.89 13.51
N PHE A 367 13.24 -8.75 13.25
CA PHE A 367 12.53 -7.51 12.97
C PHE A 367 12.02 -7.45 11.52
N GLY A 368 12.88 -7.77 10.55
CA GLY A 368 12.49 -7.99 9.16
C GLY A 368 12.35 -6.74 8.29
N ASP A 369 12.26 -5.54 8.87
CA ASP A 369 12.09 -4.29 8.10
C ASP A 369 12.88 -3.09 8.68
N LEU A 370 14.17 -3.30 8.98
CA LEU A 370 15.02 -2.24 9.55
C LEU A 370 15.42 -1.21 8.49
N HIS A 371 14.92 0.02 8.65
CA HIS A 371 15.34 1.20 7.90
C HIS A 371 15.09 2.50 8.67
N PRO A 372 15.68 3.64 8.27
CA PRO A 372 15.65 4.88 9.05
C PRO A 372 14.28 5.47 9.39
N THR A 373 13.22 5.15 8.66
CA THR A 373 11.86 5.64 9.00
C THR A 373 11.16 4.76 10.02
N ASN A 374 11.61 3.52 10.23
CA ASN A 374 11.09 2.57 11.23
C ASN A 374 11.85 2.64 12.56
N VAL A 375 12.66 3.68 12.75
CA VAL A 375 13.41 3.95 13.99
C VAL A 375 13.04 5.34 14.47
N ILE A 376 12.54 5.45 15.70
CA ILE A 376 12.27 6.74 16.35
C ILE A 376 13.29 6.95 17.47
N ILE A 377 13.92 8.12 17.48
CA ILE A 377 14.84 8.56 18.54
C ILE A 377 14.07 9.48 19.49
N ARG A 378 13.90 9.03 20.73
CA ARG A 378 13.28 9.81 21.80
C ARG A 378 14.15 11.01 22.18
N PRO A 379 13.57 12.06 22.80
CA PRO A 379 14.35 13.21 23.28
C PRO A 379 15.49 12.86 24.26
N ASP A 380 15.38 11.73 24.96
CA ASP A 380 16.41 11.23 25.87
C ASP A 380 17.51 10.39 25.19
N GLY A 381 17.44 10.23 23.86
CA GLY A 381 18.40 9.50 23.04
C GLY A 381 18.18 7.99 22.97
N ARG A 382 17.14 7.45 23.63
CA ARG A 382 16.73 6.04 23.43
C ARG A 382 16.09 5.87 22.05
N LEU A 383 16.34 4.73 21.42
CA LEU A 383 15.69 4.38 20.17
C LEU A 383 14.56 3.38 20.40
N VAL A 384 13.53 3.50 19.57
CA VAL A 384 12.40 2.58 19.52
C VAL A 384 12.21 2.18 18.06
N LEU A 385 12.15 0.87 17.81
CA LEU A 385 11.79 0.33 16.51
C LEU A 385 10.26 0.34 16.40
N VAL A 386 9.73 0.72 15.24
CA VAL A 386 8.27 0.77 14.99
C VAL A 386 7.95 0.03 13.70
N ASP A 387 6.68 -0.32 13.49
CA ASP A 387 6.19 -1.08 12.33
C ASP A 387 6.72 -2.53 12.30
N PHE A 388 6.14 -3.39 13.14
CA PHE A 388 6.50 -4.82 13.23
C PHE A 388 5.68 -5.68 12.25
N GLU A 389 5.13 -5.10 11.17
CA GLU A 389 4.23 -5.80 10.23
C GLU A 389 4.90 -6.98 9.50
N TYR A 390 6.24 -6.99 9.45
CA TYR A 390 7.06 -8.07 8.85
C TYR A 390 7.89 -8.86 9.87
N ALA A 391 7.70 -8.62 11.17
CA ALA A 391 8.34 -9.40 12.21
C ALA A 391 7.80 -10.83 12.20
N THR A 392 8.68 -11.82 12.16
CA THR A 392 8.34 -13.24 12.21
C THR A 392 9.23 -13.95 13.22
N ASP A 393 8.96 -15.24 13.45
CA ASP A 393 9.86 -16.09 14.22
C ASP A 393 11.26 -16.11 13.53
N LEU A 394 12.31 -16.18 14.33
CA LEU A 394 13.70 -16.01 13.86
C LEU A 394 14.15 -17.14 12.91
N ASP A 395 13.58 -18.33 13.07
CA ASP A 395 13.83 -19.55 12.29
C ASP A 395 12.84 -19.76 11.13
N ASP A 396 11.88 -18.84 10.96
CA ASP A 396 10.93 -18.86 9.85
C ASP A 396 11.67 -18.80 8.51
N GLN A 397 11.38 -19.77 7.63
CA GLN A 397 11.96 -19.88 6.30
C GLN A 397 11.09 -19.20 5.23
N ASP A 398 9.80 -18.99 5.53
CA ASP A 398 8.81 -18.44 4.60
C ASP A 398 8.62 -16.94 4.85
N THR A 399 9.71 -16.23 4.64
CA THR A 399 9.84 -14.83 5.03
C THR A 399 9.35 -13.90 3.93
N PRO A 400 8.38 -13.00 4.19
CA PRO A 400 8.02 -11.98 3.22
C PRO A 400 9.23 -11.09 2.90
N VAL A 401 9.42 -10.76 1.63
CA VAL A 401 10.39 -9.75 1.22
C VAL A 401 9.77 -8.39 1.47
N ALA A 402 10.33 -7.63 2.41
CA ALA A 402 9.83 -6.32 2.82
C ALA A 402 10.97 -5.33 3.05
N GLY A 403 10.67 -4.04 2.87
CA GLY A 403 11.57 -2.92 3.11
C GLY A 403 11.94 -2.07 1.89
N ALA A 404 12.71 -1.00 2.10
CA ALA A 404 13.08 -0.10 1.02
C ALA A 404 14.14 -0.72 0.08
N PRO A 405 14.11 -0.44 -1.23
CA PRO A 405 15.12 -0.92 -2.18
C PRO A 405 16.56 -0.68 -1.68
N GLY A 406 17.36 -1.74 -1.68
CA GLY A 406 18.76 -1.71 -1.24
C GLY A 406 18.99 -1.92 0.26
N LEU A 407 17.94 -1.86 1.09
CA LEU A 407 18.01 -2.16 2.53
C LEU A 407 17.64 -3.62 2.85
N GLN A 408 17.14 -4.37 1.87
CA GLN A 408 16.70 -5.74 2.02
C GLN A 408 17.80 -6.77 1.71
N ALA A 409 17.87 -7.82 2.52
CA ALA A 409 18.68 -8.99 2.22
C ALA A 409 18.12 -9.76 0.99
N PRO A 410 18.94 -10.58 0.31
CA PRO A 410 18.43 -11.50 -0.72
C PRO A 410 17.32 -12.41 -0.19
N THR A 411 16.34 -12.74 -1.04
CA THR A 411 15.29 -13.72 -0.72
C THR A 411 15.92 -15.05 -0.27
N GLY A 412 15.36 -15.64 0.79
CA GLY A 412 15.87 -16.88 1.39
C GLY A 412 17.05 -16.68 2.37
N THR A 413 17.42 -15.44 2.70
CA THR A 413 18.41 -15.18 3.76
C THR A 413 17.79 -15.48 5.13
N PRO A 414 18.46 -16.27 6.01
CA PRO A 414 17.96 -16.55 7.36
C PRO A 414 17.68 -15.30 8.17
N GLY A 415 16.75 -15.38 9.14
CA GLY A 415 16.24 -14.21 9.86
C GLY A 415 17.31 -13.31 10.50
N ALA A 416 18.22 -13.90 11.28
CA ALA A 416 19.30 -13.15 11.93
C ALA A 416 20.26 -12.49 10.92
N GLU A 417 20.57 -13.20 9.83
CA GLU A 417 21.44 -12.69 8.76
C GLU A 417 20.76 -11.57 7.96
N SER A 418 19.43 -11.65 7.80
CA SER A 418 18.63 -10.62 7.16
C SER A 418 18.63 -9.32 7.95
N ASP A 419 18.41 -9.39 9.27
CA ASP A 419 18.49 -8.21 10.14
C ASP A 419 19.91 -7.63 10.22
N ALA A 420 20.93 -8.49 10.20
CA ALA A 420 22.33 -8.05 10.13
C ALA A 420 22.64 -7.31 8.81
N TYR A 421 22.07 -7.77 7.69
CA TYR A 421 22.14 -7.05 6.42
C TYR A 421 21.46 -5.68 6.52
N ALA A 422 20.24 -5.63 7.05
CA ALA A 422 19.48 -4.39 7.16
C ALA A 422 20.16 -3.39 8.11
N LEU A 423 20.81 -3.86 9.17
CA LEU A 423 21.65 -3.04 10.06
C LEU A 423 22.85 -2.45 9.30
N TRP A 424 23.59 -3.27 8.55
CA TRP A 424 24.70 -2.78 7.73
C TRP A 424 24.23 -1.77 6.67
N ALA A 425 23.11 -2.06 6.01
CA ALA A 425 22.55 -1.19 4.98
C ALA A 425 22.06 0.14 5.57
N THR A 426 21.46 0.12 6.76
CA THR A 426 21.05 1.32 7.51
C THR A 426 22.26 2.14 7.97
N TRP A 427 23.33 1.49 8.45
CA TRP A 427 24.59 2.17 8.75
C TRP A 427 25.17 2.86 7.51
N LEU A 428 25.20 2.17 6.37
CA LEU A 428 25.67 2.76 5.13
C LEU A 428 24.75 3.89 4.66
N TYR A 429 23.43 3.77 4.84
CA TYR A 429 22.46 4.83 4.54
C TYR A 429 22.74 6.10 5.36
N MET A 430 23.01 5.97 6.66
CA MET A 430 23.38 7.12 7.52
C MET A 430 24.61 7.85 6.98
N LEU A 431 25.55 7.16 6.33
CA LEU A 431 26.73 7.77 5.74
C LEU A 431 26.50 8.26 4.30
N MET A 432 25.65 7.53 3.55
CA MET A 432 25.39 7.62 2.12
C MET A 432 23.92 7.30 1.79
N PRO A 433 23.01 8.29 1.85
CA PRO A 433 21.57 8.10 1.68
C PRO A 433 21.19 8.01 0.18
N ILE A 434 21.80 7.06 -0.53
CA ILE A 434 21.57 6.73 -1.95
C ILE A 434 21.55 5.21 -2.16
N MET A 435 20.99 4.49 -1.18
CA MET A 435 20.97 3.02 -1.14
C MET A 435 20.02 2.40 -2.16
N GLU A 436 19.11 3.18 -2.75
CA GLU A 436 18.20 2.71 -3.79
C GLU A 436 18.96 2.10 -4.97
N MET A 437 20.14 2.65 -5.30
CA MET A 437 21.03 2.08 -6.32
C MET A 437 21.51 0.66 -5.98
N ALA A 438 21.72 0.37 -4.69
CA ALA A 438 22.10 -0.96 -4.23
C ALA A 438 20.97 -1.98 -4.36
N GLY A 439 19.72 -1.52 -4.45
CA GLY A 439 18.56 -2.36 -4.77
C GLY A 439 18.60 -2.87 -6.22
N HIS A 440 19.13 -2.07 -7.15
CA HIS A 440 19.30 -2.45 -8.55
C HIS A 440 20.58 -3.27 -8.79
N ASP A 441 21.69 -2.86 -8.19
CA ASP A 441 22.97 -3.55 -8.30
C ASP A 441 23.72 -3.53 -6.95
N ARG A 442 23.81 -4.71 -6.31
CA ARG A 442 24.49 -4.88 -5.02
C ARG A 442 25.97 -4.52 -5.06
N ALA A 443 26.63 -4.53 -6.23
CA ALA A 443 28.01 -4.04 -6.36
C ALA A 443 28.12 -2.53 -6.08
N LYS A 444 27.05 -1.76 -6.32
CA LYS A 444 27.01 -0.35 -5.94
C LYS A 444 27.08 -0.17 -4.44
N ALA A 445 26.48 -1.05 -3.65
CA ALA A 445 26.55 -1.02 -2.18
C ALA A 445 28.02 -1.06 -1.68
N VAL A 446 28.84 -1.95 -2.27
CA VAL A 446 30.28 -2.06 -1.96
C VAL A 446 31.04 -0.79 -2.38
N THR A 447 30.67 -0.19 -3.51
CA THR A 447 31.27 1.07 -3.98
C THR A 447 30.94 2.24 -3.05
N LEU A 448 29.69 2.34 -2.62
CA LEU A 448 29.21 3.33 -1.66
C LEU A 448 29.94 3.19 -0.32
N GLU A 449 30.11 1.97 0.18
CA GLU A 449 30.87 1.70 1.40
C GLU A 449 32.32 2.17 1.27
N ARG A 450 33.01 1.85 0.17
CA ARG A 450 34.39 2.31 -0.08
C ARG A 450 34.49 3.84 -0.11
N TRP A 451 33.47 4.51 -0.64
CA TRP A 451 33.42 5.97 -0.67
C TRP A 451 33.19 6.54 0.73
N ALA A 452 32.23 5.98 1.47
CA ALA A 452 31.92 6.38 2.84
C ALA A 452 33.16 6.27 3.74
N ARG A 453 33.85 5.12 3.72
CA ARG A 453 35.07 4.91 4.52
C ARG A 453 36.14 5.95 4.21
N ARG A 454 36.36 6.31 2.94
CA ARG A 454 37.32 7.36 2.56
C ARG A 454 36.86 8.74 3.00
N ARG A 455 35.60 9.10 2.75
CA ARG A 455 35.06 10.43 3.02
C ARG A 455 35.04 10.76 4.51
N TYR A 456 34.70 9.78 5.33
CA TYR A 456 34.58 9.90 6.78
C TYR A 456 35.81 9.38 7.54
N ARG A 457 36.87 8.96 6.83
CA ARG A 457 38.13 8.42 7.39
C ARG A 457 37.91 7.27 8.39
N LEU A 458 36.97 6.40 8.08
CA LEU A 458 36.59 5.28 8.94
C LEU A 458 37.68 4.21 8.93
N ALA A 459 37.91 3.57 10.07
CA ALA A 459 38.76 2.40 10.17
C ALA A 459 38.19 1.22 9.34
N ALA A 460 39.02 0.22 9.05
CA ALA A 460 38.61 -0.93 8.23
C ALA A 460 37.52 -1.77 8.91
N ASP A 461 37.52 -1.80 10.24
CA ASP A 461 36.60 -2.52 11.12
C ASP A 461 35.45 -1.65 11.65
N ALA A 462 35.37 -0.37 11.26
CA ALA A 462 34.28 0.50 11.65
C ALA A 462 32.93 0.04 11.06
N GLY A 463 31.87 0.16 11.86
CA GLY A 463 30.51 -0.21 11.51
C GLY A 463 30.20 -1.70 11.72
N PRO A 464 28.99 -2.15 11.31
CA PRO A 464 28.59 -3.55 11.40
C PRO A 464 29.44 -4.45 10.51
N ILE A 465 29.52 -5.73 10.87
CA ILE A 465 30.17 -6.76 10.04
C ILE A 465 29.50 -6.76 8.66
N ARG A 466 30.32 -6.71 7.59
CA ARG A 466 29.81 -6.77 6.22
C ARG A 466 29.04 -8.09 5.99
N PRO A 467 27.79 -8.05 5.51
CA PRO A 467 26.99 -9.23 5.26
C PRO A 467 27.63 -10.18 4.24
N ALA A 468 27.52 -11.49 4.48
CA ALA A 468 28.07 -12.51 3.58
C ALA A 468 27.48 -12.44 2.17
N ALA A 469 26.22 -12.01 2.04
CA ALA A 469 25.52 -11.78 0.78
C ALA A 469 26.25 -10.81 -0.18
N LEU A 470 27.19 -9.98 0.31
CA LEU A 470 27.91 -9.02 -0.51
C LEU A 470 29.27 -9.53 -1.03
N ARG A 471 29.75 -10.70 -0.58
CA ARG A 471 31.06 -11.25 -0.99
C ARG A 471 31.16 -11.43 -2.51
N ALA A 472 30.14 -12.04 -3.12
CA ALA A 472 30.09 -12.23 -4.58
C ALA A 472 30.01 -10.91 -5.39
N ALA A 473 29.56 -9.82 -4.78
CA ALA A 473 29.58 -8.50 -5.41
C ALA A 473 30.96 -7.85 -5.32
N GLU A 474 31.68 -8.10 -4.22
CA GLU A 474 33.05 -7.64 -4.02
C GLU A 474 34.05 -8.32 -4.97
N ASP A 475 33.92 -9.64 -5.16
CA ASP A 475 34.78 -10.41 -6.06
C ASP A 475 34.68 -9.92 -7.51
N ARG A 476 33.46 -9.59 -7.96
CA ARG A 476 33.21 -9.00 -9.29
C ARG A 476 33.94 -7.67 -9.49
N LEU A 477 33.89 -6.78 -8.50
CA LEU A 477 34.62 -5.50 -8.52
C LEU A 477 36.14 -5.67 -8.32
N GLY A 478 36.58 -6.81 -7.81
CA GLY A 478 38.00 -7.16 -7.64
C GLY A 478 38.66 -7.61 -8.94
N GLY A 479 37.90 -8.28 -9.83
CA GLY A 479 38.37 -8.78 -11.12
C GLY A 479 38.42 -7.74 -12.26
N GLU A 480 37.83 -6.55 -12.08
CA GLU A 480 37.85 -5.44 -13.05
C GLU A 480 39.04 -4.47 -12.87
N ARG A 481 40.06 -4.85 -12.10
CA ARG A 481 41.25 -4.01 -11.82
C ARG A 481 42.46 -4.32 -12.66
#